data_AF-A0A2D5Z761-F1
#
_entry.id   AF-A0A2D5Z761-F1
#
_cell.length_a   1.000
_cell.length_b   1.000
_cell.length_c   1.000
_cell.angle_alpha   90.00
_cell.angle_beta   90.00
_cell.angle_gamma   90.00
#
_symmetry.space_group_name_H-M   'P 1'
#
loop_
_entity.id
_entity.type
_entity.pdbx_description
1 polymer ?
#
loop_
_entity_poly.entity_id
_entity_poly.type
_entity_poly.pdbx_seq_one_letter_code
_entity_poly.pdbx_strand_id
1 'polypeptide(L)'
;MYLQSAHRGVDWALSLLDERGAFRGTGCEVDCYRKAPRTLALSGRVVEAQRVADYLRRTFASPTGDFNQPGESGSRHDNTYRNAWLCWGMHDLGAYDLAVATARHLARIQNPETGGMPMSPETPDSDQIVSWGTTSLCIAALVANGRLYDATCAGRAMSAILDAQPEPDSAFYLCTDWSGALITDFAPEVAPLREIRFGAEINHYWSLGAGMAALVMLHLATGDEQWLTAARKVFDLAAHGRPDTFHATSSPKIIWGCTQLYAATREDVYLQAAIEIADDFVERQTPEGTWLGGAAGSYASLDEQPVPMSLDLAFDRSQWMLGLARFVD
;
A
#
# COMPACT_ATOMS: atom_id res chain seq x y z
N MET A 1 -1.13 11.39 -20.41
CA MET A 1 0.27 11.61 -19.94
C MET A 1 0.66 10.58 -18.88
N TYR A 2 -0.17 10.40 -17.86
CA TYR A 2 0.06 9.47 -16.75
C TYR A 2 0.15 8.02 -17.21
N LEU A 3 -0.67 7.62 -18.19
CA LEU A 3 -0.59 6.27 -18.77
C LEU A 3 0.79 5.99 -19.36
N GLN A 4 1.36 6.96 -20.09
CA GLN A 4 2.69 6.83 -20.68
C GLN A 4 3.79 6.76 -19.60
N SER A 5 3.69 7.60 -18.57
CA SER A 5 4.63 7.58 -17.43
C SER A 5 4.61 6.24 -16.69
N ALA A 6 3.41 5.69 -16.46
CA ALA A 6 3.26 4.36 -15.87
C ALA A 6 3.88 3.26 -16.73
N HIS A 7 3.65 3.28 -18.04
CA HIS A 7 4.24 2.29 -18.94
C HIS A 7 5.77 2.37 -18.97
N ARG A 8 6.37 3.57 -18.93
CA ARG A 8 7.83 3.69 -18.81
C ARG A 8 8.38 3.01 -17.55
N GLY A 9 7.73 3.22 -16.40
CA GLY A 9 8.14 2.57 -15.15
C GLY A 9 8.01 1.05 -15.18
N VAL A 10 6.92 0.55 -15.78
CA VAL A 10 6.71 -0.90 -16.00
C VAL A 10 7.75 -1.46 -16.96
N ASP A 11 8.03 -0.80 -18.08
CA ASP A 11 8.97 -1.28 -19.09
C ASP A 11 10.41 -1.33 -18.53
N TRP A 12 10.80 -0.35 -17.69
CA TRP A 12 12.05 -0.42 -16.95
C TRP A 12 12.10 -1.63 -16.02
N ALA A 13 11.06 -1.87 -15.21
CA ALA A 13 11.03 -3.01 -14.30
C ALA A 13 11.11 -4.34 -15.07
N LEU A 14 10.41 -4.45 -16.20
CA LEU A 14 10.46 -5.62 -17.08
C LEU A 14 11.82 -5.83 -17.74
N SER A 15 12.60 -4.78 -17.95
CA SER A 15 13.98 -4.92 -18.43
C SER A 15 14.84 -5.76 -17.47
N LEU A 16 14.50 -5.80 -16.18
CA LEU A 16 15.17 -6.58 -15.14
C LEU A 16 14.61 -8.01 -14.98
N LEU A 17 13.45 -8.32 -15.54
CA LEU A 17 12.81 -9.62 -15.42
C LEU A 17 13.56 -10.66 -16.28
N ASP A 18 13.86 -11.82 -15.69
CA ASP A 18 14.44 -12.95 -16.41
C ASP A 18 13.39 -13.97 -16.89
N GLU A 19 13.83 -14.98 -17.63
CA GLU A 19 12.96 -16.04 -18.16
C GLU A 19 12.30 -16.90 -17.06
N ARG A 20 12.87 -16.91 -15.85
CA ARG A 20 12.35 -17.68 -14.70
C ARG A 20 11.32 -16.90 -13.90
N GLY A 21 11.15 -15.61 -14.18
CA GLY A 21 10.25 -14.70 -13.46
C GLY A 21 10.92 -13.99 -12.28
N ALA A 22 12.25 -14.05 -12.15
CA ALA A 22 13.00 -13.35 -11.12
C ALA A 22 13.49 -11.98 -11.64
N PHE A 23 13.51 -10.97 -10.78
CA PHE A 23 14.13 -9.68 -11.08
C PHE A 23 15.63 -9.72 -10.79
N ARG A 24 16.45 -9.29 -11.74
CA ARG A 24 17.90 -9.19 -11.55
C ARG A 24 18.21 -8.11 -10.51
N GLY A 25 19.18 -8.39 -9.64
CA GLY A 25 19.64 -7.44 -8.62
C GLY A 25 18.79 -7.37 -7.34
N THR A 26 17.76 -8.22 -7.19
CA THR A 26 16.89 -8.21 -6.00
C THR A 26 17.22 -9.27 -4.94
N GLY A 27 18.14 -10.19 -5.24
CA GLY A 27 18.29 -11.40 -4.44
C GLY A 27 16.99 -12.22 -4.39
N CYS A 28 16.85 -13.04 -3.35
CA CYS A 28 15.67 -13.87 -3.10
C CYS A 28 14.82 -13.27 -1.97
N GLU A 29 14.29 -12.06 -2.18
CA GLU A 29 13.45 -11.36 -1.21
C GLU A 29 12.06 -11.10 -1.79
N VAL A 30 11.01 -11.63 -1.17
CA VAL A 30 9.63 -11.45 -1.68
C VAL A 30 9.13 -10.00 -1.61
N ASP A 31 9.74 -9.14 -0.78
CA ASP A 31 9.40 -7.72 -0.73
C ASP A 31 9.60 -7.02 -2.10
N CYS A 32 10.59 -7.44 -2.87
CA CYS A 32 10.87 -6.94 -4.22
C CYS A 32 9.79 -7.28 -5.25
N TYR A 33 8.90 -8.22 -4.93
CA TYR A 33 7.90 -8.77 -5.86
C TYR A 33 6.48 -8.40 -5.47
N ARG A 34 6.23 -7.94 -4.24
CA ARG A 34 4.88 -7.86 -3.66
C ARG A 34 3.86 -7.08 -4.50
N LYS A 35 4.30 -6.01 -5.17
CA LYS A 35 3.45 -5.16 -6.02
C LYS A 35 3.40 -5.61 -7.49
N ALA A 36 4.38 -6.42 -7.92
CA ALA A 36 4.59 -6.74 -9.32
C ALA A 36 3.38 -7.45 -9.98
N PRO A 37 2.75 -8.49 -9.38
CA PRO A 37 1.59 -9.14 -10.00
C PRO A 37 0.47 -8.14 -10.32
N ARG A 38 0.19 -7.23 -9.39
CA ARG A 38 -0.87 -6.23 -9.53
C ARG A 38 -0.54 -5.22 -10.62
N THR A 39 0.63 -4.56 -10.53
CA THR A 39 0.99 -3.51 -11.49
C THR A 39 1.14 -4.06 -12.92
N LEU A 40 1.69 -5.27 -13.07
CA LEU A 40 1.81 -5.91 -14.38
C LEU A 40 0.44 -6.32 -14.96
N ALA A 41 -0.48 -6.84 -14.14
CA ALA A 41 -1.84 -7.11 -14.57
C ALA A 41 -2.56 -5.83 -15.03
N LEU A 42 -2.50 -4.76 -14.23
CA LEU A 42 -3.14 -3.47 -14.55
C LEU A 42 -2.56 -2.77 -15.79
N SER A 43 -1.29 -3.01 -16.12
CA SER A 43 -0.64 -2.47 -17.31
C SER A 43 -0.78 -3.36 -18.55
N GLY A 44 -1.56 -4.44 -18.48
CA GLY A 44 -1.78 -5.38 -19.58
C GLY A 44 -0.59 -6.30 -19.87
N ARG A 45 0.41 -6.39 -18.99
CA ARG A 45 1.59 -7.26 -19.09
C ARG A 45 1.32 -8.63 -18.47
N VAL A 46 0.22 -9.27 -18.89
CA VAL A 46 -0.35 -10.47 -18.24
C VAL A 46 0.60 -11.66 -18.30
N VAL A 47 1.35 -11.82 -19.39
CA VAL A 47 2.31 -12.93 -19.55
C VAL A 47 3.46 -12.77 -18.55
N GLU A 48 4.00 -11.57 -18.42
CA GLU A 48 5.07 -11.25 -17.48
C GLU A 48 4.57 -11.37 -16.02
N ALA A 49 3.35 -10.89 -15.75
CA ALA A 49 2.69 -11.06 -14.46
C ALA A 49 2.58 -12.54 -14.06
N GLN A 50 2.19 -13.41 -15.01
CA GLN A 50 2.11 -14.85 -14.78
C GLN A 50 3.48 -15.47 -14.49
N ARG A 51 4.55 -15.05 -15.21
CA ARG A 51 5.91 -15.53 -14.92
C ARG A 51 6.35 -15.16 -13.50
N VAL A 52 6.06 -13.93 -13.06
CA VAL A 52 6.34 -13.49 -11.69
C VAL A 52 5.52 -14.29 -10.67
N ALA A 53 4.23 -14.54 -10.94
CA ALA A 53 3.39 -15.35 -10.07
C ALA A 53 3.89 -16.80 -9.95
N ASP A 54 4.36 -17.39 -11.06
CA ASP A 54 4.93 -18.74 -11.05
C ASP A 54 6.25 -18.80 -10.29
N TYR A 55 7.08 -17.75 -10.37
CA TYR A 55 8.27 -17.62 -9.53
C TYR A 55 7.89 -17.53 -8.05
N LEU A 56 6.93 -16.67 -7.69
CA LEU A 56 6.43 -16.53 -6.32
C LEU A 56 5.88 -17.86 -5.77
N ARG A 57 5.12 -18.61 -6.58
CA ARG A 57 4.59 -19.93 -6.21
C ARG A 57 5.70 -20.93 -5.88
N ARG A 58 6.76 -20.96 -6.68
CA ARG A 58 7.86 -21.94 -6.50
C ARG A 58 8.83 -21.57 -5.39
N THR A 59 9.01 -20.28 -5.15
CA THR A 59 10.09 -19.77 -4.27
C THR A 59 9.59 -19.38 -2.88
N PHE A 60 8.37 -18.82 -2.78
CA PHE A 60 7.92 -18.15 -1.56
C PHE A 60 6.56 -18.63 -1.04
N ALA A 61 5.68 -19.16 -1.88
CA ALA A 61 4.36 -19.58 -1.42
C ALA A 61 4.43 -20.79 -0.49
N SER A 62 3.91 -20.65 0.73
CA SER A 62 3.67 -21.78 1.62
C SER A 62 2.30 -22.43 1.34
N PRO A 63 2.10 -23.69 1.77
CA PRO A 63 0.79 -24.35 1.68
C PRO A 63 -0.33 -23.62 2.43
N THR A 64 0.00 -22.73 3.38
CA THR A 64 -0.99 -21.99 4.16
C THR A 64 -1.43 -20.70 3.48
N GLY A 65 -0.80 -20.31 2.38
CA GLY A 65 -1.02 -19.04 1.68
C GLY A 65 -0.15 -17.89 2.19
N ASP A 66 0.74 -18.15 3.15
CA ASP A 66 1.77 -17.21 3.58
C ASP A 66 2.94 -17.20 2.59
N PHE A 67 3.42 -16.03 2.18
CA PHE A 67 4.60 -15.87 1.34
C PHE A 67 5.88 -15.54 2.12
N ASN A 68 5.79 -15.32 3.43
CA ASN A 68 6.94 -14.99 4.25
C ASN A 68 7.80 -16.24 4.47
N GLN A 69 9.12 -16.13 4.23
CA GLN A 69 10.04 -17.27 4.35
C GLN A 69 11.05 -17.09 5.50
N PRO A 70 11.40 -18.15 6.25
CA PRO A 70 12.48 -18.10 7.23
C PRO A 70 13.81 -17.72 6.56
N GLY A 71 14.50 -16.72 7.12
CA GLY A 71 15.84 -16.32 6.66
C GLY A 71 15.88 -15.23 5.60
N GLU A 72 14.74 -14.65 5.21
CA GLU A 72 14.75 -13.41 4.43
C GLU A 72 15.41 -12.27 5.23
N SER A 73 16.29 -11.52 4.56
CA SER A 73 17.01 -10.35 5.09
C SER A 73 16.16 -9.07 5.15
N GLY A 74 14.99 -9.08 4.49
CA GLY A 74 14.07 -7.95 4.49
C GLY A 74 13.47 -7.65 5.86
N SER A 75 12.95 -6.43 6.03
CA SER A 75 12.26 -6.02 7.26
C SER A 75 11.03 -6.89 7.51
N ARG A 76 11.07 -7.71 8.56
CA ARG A 76 9.92 -8.53 9.00
C ARG A 76 8.73 -7.71 9.53
N HIS A 77 8.95 -6.41 9.74
CA HIS A 77 7.97 -5.51 10.32
C HIS A 77 6.72 -5.29 9.44
N ASP A 78 6.71 -5.77 8.19
CA ASP A 78 5.59 -5.58 7.25
C ASP A 78 5.15 -6.89 6.54
N ASN A 79 5.32 -8.04 7.22
CA ASN A 79 4.99 -9.37 6.69
C ASN A 79 3.54 -9.49 6.21
N THR A 80 2.59 -9.01 7.01
CA THR A 80 1.17 -9.03 6.65
C THR A 80 0.88 -8.09 5.47
N TYR A 81 1.52 -6.92 5.44
CA TYR A 81 1.38 -5.94 4.36
C TYR A 81 1.81 -6.53 3.01
N ARG A 82 2.92 -7.27 3.00
CA ARG A 82 3.41 -8.00 1.82
C ARG A 82 2.43 -9.06 1.34
N ASN A 83 1.90 -9.88 2.24
CA ASN A 83 0.87 -10.87 1.92
C ASN A 83 -0.40 -10.21 1.36
N ALA A 84 -0.81 -9.06 1.89
CA ALA A 84 -1.97 -8.33 1.39
C ALA A 84 -1.78 -7.86 -0.06
N TRP A 85 -0.62 -7.31 -0.39
CA TRP A 85 -0.29 -6.91 -1.75
C TRP A 85 -0.31 -8.08 -2.74
N LEU A 86 0.31 -9.19 -2.37
CA LEU A 86 0.33 -10.39 -3.19
C LEU A 86 -1.06 -10.98 -3.36
N CYS A 87 -1.83 -11.10 -2.28
CA CYS A 87 -3.23 -11.55 -2.32
C CYS A 87 -4.05 -10.74 -3.33
N TRP A 88 -3.94 -9.42 -3.27
CA TRP A 88 -4.67 -8.52 -4.17
C TRP A 88 -4.17 -8.63 -5.62
N GLY A 89 -2.87 -8.65 -5.83
CA GLY A 89 -2.28 -8.76 -7.16
C GLY A 89 -2.56 -10.10 -7.83
N MET A 90 -2.53 -11.21 -7.08
CA MET A 90 -2.89 -12.54 -7.60
C MET A 90 -4.36 -12.62 -7.98
N HIS A 91 -5.24 -11.94 -7.23
CA HIS A 91 -6.65 -11.86 -7.59
C HIS A 91 -6.85 -11.13 -8.92
N ASP A 92 -6.25 -9.95 -9.08
CA ASP A 92 -6.32 -9.16 -10.33
C ASP A 92 -5.75 -9.90 -11.54
N LEU A 93 -4.71 -10.71 -11.33
CA LEU A 93 -4.10 -11.54 -12.37
C LEU A 93 -4.97 -12.75 -12.76
N GLY A 94 -5.90 -13.18 -11.89
CA GLY A 94 -6.66 -14.42 -12.06
C GLY A 94 -5.96 -15.69 -11.53
N ALA A 95 -4.88 -15.54 -10.76
CA ALA A 95 -4.19 -16.63 -10.06
C ALA A 95 -4.94 -16.99 -8.75
N TYR A 96 -6.20 -17.42 -8.90
CA TYR A 96 -7.15 -17.57 -7.78
C TYR A 96 -6.73 -18.62 -6.74
N ASP A 97 -5.96 -19.64 -7.12
CA ASP A 97 -5.40 -20.62 -6.19
C ASP A 97 -4.52 -19.95 -5.13
N LEU A 98 -3.63 -19.05 -5.56
CA LEU A 98 -2.77 -18.26 -4.67
C LEU A 98 -3.58 -17.20 -3.92
N ALA A 99 -4.42 -16.44 -4.64
CA ALA A 99 -5.20 -15.36 -4.04
C ALA A 99 -6.10 -15.86 -2.90
N VAL A 100 -6.85 -16.94 -3.13
CA VAL A 100 -7.76 -17.51 -2.12
C VAL A 100 -6.98 -18.10 -0.94
N ALA A 101 -5.86 -18.77 -1.18
CA ALA A 101 -5.02 -19.30 -0.11
C ALA A 101 -4.50 -18.17 0.79
N THR A 102 -3.99 -17.08 0.21
CA THR A 102 -3.49 -15.93 0.96
C THR A 102 -4.60 -15.14 1.64
N ALA A 103 -5.76 -14.97 1.00
CA ALA A 103 -6.92 -14.35 1.63
C ALA A 103 -7.38 -15.13 2.88
N ARG A 104 -7.32 -16.46 2.84
CA ARG A 104 -7.56 -17.32 4.02
C ARG A 104 -6.45 -17.22 5.05
N HIS A 105 -5.20 -16.98 4.66
CA HIS A 105 -4.14 -16.70 5.62
C HIS A 105 -4.41 -15.39 6.37
N LEU A 106 -4.69 -14.31 5.63
CA LEU A 106 -5.05 -13.00 6.20
C LEU A 106 -6.24 -13.11 7.17
N ALA A 107 -7.25 -13.94 6.84
CA ALA A 107 -8.35 -14.29 7.74
C ALA A 107 -7.90 -14.72 9.13
N ARG A 108 -6.94 -15.65 9.16
CA ARG A 108 -6.62 -16.43 10.35
C ARG A 108 -5.76 -15.64 11.30
N ILE A 109 -4.98 -14.69 10.78
CA ILE A 109 -4.12 -13.82 11.57
C ILE A 109 -4.84 -12.54 12.00
N GLN A 110 -6.04 -12.26 11.50
CA GLN A 110 -6.81 -11.09 11.90
C GLN A 110 -7.14 -11.18 13.40
N ASN A 111 -7.04 -10.05 14.10
CA ASN A 111 -7.41 -9.97 15.50
C ASN A 111 -8.92 -10.30 15.65
N PRO A 112 -9.29 -11.33 16.43
CA PRO A 112 -10.67 -11.75 16.54
C PRO A 112 -11.57 -10.78 17.33
N GLU A 113 -10.99 -9.92 18.17
CA GLU A 113 -11.72 -8.97 19.00
C GLU A 113 -11.86 -7.61 18.34
N THR A 114 -10.75 -7.06 17.84
CA THR A 114 -10.73 -5.71 17.26
C THR A 114 -10.95 -5.70 15.75
N GLY A 115 -10.67 -6.81 15.07
CA GLY A 115 -10.63 -6.88 13.61
C GLY A 115 -9.36 -6.31 12.98
N GLY A 116 -8.44 -5.78 13.78
CA GLY A 116 -7.18 -5.21 13.32
C GLY A 116 -6.24 -6.25 12.70
N MET A 117 -5.34 -5.80 11.81
CA MET A 117 -4.37 -6.67 11.16
C MET A 117 -2.99 -6.54 11.80
N PRO A 118 -2.37 -7.64 12.25
CA PRO A 118 -1.03 -7.60 12.83
C PRO A 118 -0.02 -7.20 11.76
N MET A 119 0.97 -6.37 12.12
CA MET A 119 2.11 -6.07 11.24
C MET A 119 2.96 -7.32 10.95
N SER A 120 3.27 -8.08 11.99
CA SER A 120 4.12 -9.27 11.97
C SER A 120 3.46 -10.38 12.79
N PRO A 121 2.73 -11.33 12.17
CA PRO A 121 1.91 -12.32 12.88
C PRO A 121 2.73 -13.36 13.65
N GLU A 122 4.06 -13.38 13.46
CA GLU A 122 4.97 -14.20 14.26
C GLU A 122 5.35 -13.58 15.61
N THR A 123 5.07 -12.29 15.80
CA THR A 123 5.32 -11.59 17.07
C THR A 123 4.27 -12.02 18.11
N PRO A 124 4.64 -12.25 19.38
CA PRO A 124 3.65 -12.55 20.41
C PRO A 124 2.60 -11.45 20.56
N ASP A 125 1.36 -11.82 20.87
CA ASP A 125 0.23 -10.90 21.06
C ASP A 125 0.55 -9.72 21.99
N SER A 126 1.37 -9.93 23.04
CA SER A 126 1.77 -8.86 23.98
C SER A 126 2.59 -7.74 23.34
N ASP A 127 3.29 -8.03 22.24
CA ASP A 127 4.14 -7.09 21.51
C ASP A 127 3.59 -6.81 20.10
N GLN A 128 2.40 -7.35 19.79
CA GLN A 128 1.81 -7.26 18.47
C GLN A 128 1.25 -5.87 18.22
N ILE A 129 1.69 -5.27 17.12
CA ILE A 129 1.22 -3.97 16.66
C ILE A 129 0.26 -4.16 15.50
N VAL A 130 -0.87 -3.45 15.58
CA VAL A 130 -1.80 -3.26 14.47
C VAL A 130 -1.53 -1.89 13.88
N SER A 131 -1.27 -1.83 12.57
CA SER A 131 -1.06 -0.54 11.88
C SER A 131 -2.14 -0.22 10.87
N TRP A 132 -2.45 1.06 10.77
CA TRP A 132 -3.37 1.65 9.81
C TRP A 132 -3.03 1.24 8.38
N GLY A 133 -1.75 1.35 7.98
CA GLY A 133 -1.28 1.03 6.63
C GLY A 133 -1.45 -0.44 6.27
N THR A 134 -1.08 -1.35 7.18
CA THR A 134 -1.26 -2.81 6.98
C THR A 134 -2.73 -3.19 6.90
N THR A 135 -3.52 -2.66 7.82
CA THR A 135 -4.97 -2.91 7.86
C THR A 135 -5.65 -2.42 6.58
N SER A 136 -5.26 -1.24 6.08
CA SER A 136 -5.77 -0.68 4.81
C SER A 136 -5.53 -1.60 3.62
N LEU A 137 -4.31 -2.13 3.46
CA LEU A 137 -3.99 -3.03 2.35
C LEU A 137 -4.68 -4.39 2.50
N CYS A 138 -4.82 -4.89 3.71
CA CYS A 138 -5.57 -6.11 3.97
C CYS A 138 -7.05 -5.96 3.59
N ILE A 139 -7.67 -4.81 3.88
CA ILE A 139 -9.04 -4.52 3.41
C ILE A 139 -9.12 -4.63 1.90
N ALA A 140 -8.21 -4.00 1.15
CA ALA A 140 -8.20 -4.08 -0.31
C ALA A 140 -8.10 -5.54 -0.81
N ALA A 141 -7.22 -6.34 -0.20
CA ALA A 141 -7.06 -7.75 -0.52
C ALA A 141 -8.30 -8.60 -0.18
N LEU A 142 -8.91 -8.37 0.99
CA LEU A 142 -10.09 -9.09 1.46
C LEU A 142 -11.33 -8.75 0.63
N VAL A 143 -11.53 -7.46 0.30
CA VAL A 143 -12.59 -7.01 -0.60
C VAL A 143 -12.44 -7.65 -1.97
N ALA A 144 -11.23 -7.63 -2.55
CA ALA A 144 -10.98 -8.25 -3.86
C ALA A 144 -11.36 -9.73 -3.88
N ASN A 145 -11.13 -10.45 -2.78
CA ASN A 145 -11.45 -11.87 -2.66
C ASN A 145 -12.87 -12.15 -2.10
N GLY A 146 -13.75 -11.14 -2.05
CA GLY A 146 -15.15 -11.30 -1.61
C GLY A 146 -15.32 -11.60 -0.12
N ARG A 147 -14.29 -11.39 0.70
CA ARG A 147 -14.29 -11.64 2.15
C ARG A 147 -14.78 -10.42 2.92
N LEU A 148 -16.03 -10.05 2.63
CA LEU A 148 -16.60 -8.78 3.09
C LEU A 148 -16.75 -8.72 4.61
N TYR A 149 -17.07 -9.84 5.28
CA TYR A 149 -17.15 -9.88 6.74
C TYR A 149 -15.83 -9.45 7.39
N ASP A 150 -14.72 -10.04 6.95
CA ASP A 150 -13.40 -9.81 7.51
C ASP A 150 -12.87 -8.41 7.14
N ALA A 151 -13.17 -7.97 5.91
CA ALA A 151 -12.86 -6.62 5.48
C ALA A 151 -13.63 -5.59 6.33
N THR A 152 -14.91 -5.84 6.65
CA THR A 152 -15.70 -4.98 7.53
C THR A 152 -15.15 -4.97 8.95
N CYS A 153 -14.70 -6.10 9.50
CA CYS A 153 -14.02 -6.14 10.80
C CYS A 153 -12.75 -5.27 10.80
N ALA A 154 -11.93 -5.36 9.75
CA ALA A 154 -10.75 -4.50 9.59
C ALA A 154 -11.13 -3.02 9.43
N GLY A 155 -12.22 -2.71 8.71
CA GLY A 155 -12.76 -1.35 8.59
C GLY A 155 -13.17 -0.77 9.95
N ARG A 156 -13.80 -1.57 10.82
CA ARG A 156 -14.14 -1.15 12.19
C ARG A 156 -12.90 -0.85 13.03
N ALA A 157 -11.84 -1.64 12.91
CA ALA A 157 -10.57 -1.36 13.57
C ALA A 157 -9.99 -0.01 13.11
N MET A 158 -10.04 0.29 11.81
CA MET A 158 -9.62 1.59 11.29
C MET A 158 -10.49 2.74 11.79
N SER A 159 -11.81 2.59 11.82
CA SER A 159 -12.71 3.60 12.40
C SER A 159 -12.39 3.86 13.88
N ALA A 160 -12.09 2.82 14.65
CA ALA A 160 -11.69 2.96 16.05
C ALA A 160 -10.39 3.78 16.19
N ILE A 161 -9.39 3.54 15.33
CA ILE A 161 -8.17 4.38 15.29
C ILE A 161 -8.53 5.83 14.96
N LEU A 162 -9.36 6.04 13.93
CA LEU A 162 -9.73 7.37 13.48
C LEU A 162 -10.47 8.19 14.56
N ASP A 163 -11.33 7.54 15.33
CA ASP A 163 -12.15 8.20 16.36
C ASP A 163 -11.40 8.37 17.71
N ALA A 164 -10.34 7.59 17.97
CA ALA A 164 -9.61 7.61 19.24
C ALA A 164 -8.49 8.67 19.33
N GLN A 165 -8.36 9.55 18.34
CA GLN A 165 -7.23 10.49 18.23
C GLN A 165 -7.24 11.54 19.37
N PRO A 166 -6.17 11.61 20.20
CA PRO A 166 -6.15 12.50 21.38
C PRO A 166 -5.79 13.96 21.05
N GLU A 167 -5.07 14.21 19.95
CA GLU A 167 -4.65 15.55 19.51
C GLU A 167 -4.96 15.77 18.02
N PRO A 168 -6.24 15.73 17.61
CA PRO A 168 -6.64 15.69 16.19
C PRO A 168 -6.21 16.90 15.36
N ASP A 169 -5.85 18.03 15.99
CA ASP A 169 -5.34 19.22 15.32
C ASP A 169 -3.81 19.21 15.13
N SER A 170 -3.09 18.29 15.78
CA SER A 170 -1.62 18.28 15.86
C SER A 170 -0.99 17.00 15.30
N ALA A 171 -1.62 15.86 15.50
CA ALA A 171 -1.08 14.58 15.04
C ALA A 171 -2.18 13.56 14.71
N PHE A 172 -1.81 12.59 13.90
CA PHE A 172 -2.59 11.40 13.61
C PHE A 172 -1.77 10.15 13.92
N TYR A 173 -2.14 9.43 14.98
CA TYR A 173 -1.54 8.17 15.39
C TYR A 173 -2.07 7.01 14.55
N LEU A 174 -1.15 6.19 14.07
CA LEU A 174 -1.38 5.17 13.05
C LEU A 174 -1.50 3.75 13.61
N CYS A 175 -1.21 3.53 14.89
CA CYS A 175 -1.04 2.18 15.43
C CYS A 175 -1.79 1.97 16.74
N THR A 176 -2.27 0.74 16.94
CA THR A 176 -2.73 0.24 18.24
C THR A 176 -1.91 -0.97 18.65
N ASP A 177 -1.94 -1.28 19.95
CA ASP A 177 -1.55 -2.60 20.40
C ASP A 177 -2.60 -3.65 20.00
N TRP A 178 -2.36 -4.90 20.39
CA TRP A 178 -3.28 -6.01 20.10
C TRP A 178 -4.63 -5.90 20.80
N SER A 179 -4.71 -5.20 21.93
CA SER A 179 -5.98 -4.95 22.63
C SER A 179 -6.82 -3.86 21.97
N GLY A 180 -6.23 -3.10 21.04
CA GLY A 180 -6.87 -1.96 20.37
C GLY A 180 -6.60 -0.63 21.05
N ALA A 181 -5.72 -0.57 22.06
CA ALA A 181 -5.32 0.69 22.65
C ALA A 181 -4.36 1.45 21.72
N LEU A 182 -4.63 2.73 21.50
CA LEU A 182 -3.80 3.58 20.65
C LEU A 182 -2.38 3.71 21.22
N ILE A 183 -1.38 3.49 20.37
CA ILE A 183 0.03 3.62 20.76
C ILE A 183 0.45 5.07 20.55
N THR A 184 0.59 5.80 21.66
CA THR A 184 1.00 7.23 21.66
C THR A 184 2.37 7.47 22.32
N ASP A 185 2.92 6.45 22.99
CA ASP A 185 4.26 6.47 23.57
C ASP A 185 5.16 5.51 22.81
N PHE A 186 6.23 6.04 22.23
CA PHE A 186 7.17 5.29 21.41
C PHE A 186 8.50 6.04 21.29
N ALA A 187 9.54 5.27 20.96
CA ALA A 187 10.87 5.83 20.75
C ALA A 187 10.89 6.75 19.51
N PRO A 188 11.65 7.87 19.52
CA PRO A 188 11.70 8.81 18.39
C PRO A 188 12.09 8.16 17.05
N GLU A 189 12.88 7.10 17.08
CA GLU A 189 13.38 6.39 15.91
C GLU A 189 12.27 5.69 15.11
N VAL A 190 11.16 5.32 15.77
CA VAL A 190 10.01 4.69 15.14
C VAL A 190 8.84 5.64 14.92
N ALA A 191 8.92 6.88 15.41
CA ALA A 191 7.88 7.89 15.26
C ALA A 191 7.35 8.03 13.81
N PRO A 192 8.19 8.03 12.76
CA PRO A 192 7.70 8.15 11.38
C PRO A 192 6.80 6.99 10.92
N LEU A 193 6.81 5.86 11.63
CA LEU A 193 5.94 4.69 11.39
C LEU A 193 4.73 4.65 12.34
N ARG A 194 4.69 5.51 13.36
CA ARG A 194 3.67 5.51 14.42
C ARG A 194 2.72 6.68 14.35
N GLU A 195 3.18 7.83 13.86
CA GLU A 195 2.34 9.02 13.74
C GLU A 195 2.63 9.82 12.46
N ILE A 196 1.67 10.64 12.10
CA ILE A 196 1.85 11.78 11.20
C ILE A 196 1.69 13.03 12.06
N ARG A 197 2.75 13.82 12.18
CA ARG A 197 2.72 15.07 12.96
C ARG A 197 2.52 16.26 12.03
N PHE A 198 1.40 16.94 12.15
CA PHE A 198 1.09 18.07 11.27
C PHE A 198 2.09 19.19 11.51
N GLY A 199 2.63 19.75 10.42
CA GLY A 199 3.67 20.77 10.51
C GLY A 199 5.11 20.24 10.43
N ALA A 200 5.35 18.96 10.68
CA ALA A 200 6.68 18.36 10.66
C ALA A 200 7.31 18.35 9.25
N GLU A 201 8.64 18.42 9.18
CA GLU A 201 9.38 18.43 7.91
C GLU A 201 9.31 17.09 7.16
N ILE A 202 9.15 15.99 7.90
CA ILE A 202 9.14 14.63 7.33
C ILE A 202 7.94 13.88 7.91
N ASN A 203 7.06 13.42 7.01
CA ASN A 203 5.93 12.55 7.34
C ASN A 203 5.79 11.44 6.29
N HIS A 204 5.23 10.31 6.70
CA HIS A 204 4.92 9.18 5.83
C HIS A 204 3.44 9.17 5.45
N TYR A 205 3.03 10.09 4.56
CA TYR A 205 1.62 10.27 4.19
C TYR A 205 1.02 9.13 3.35
N TRP A 206 1.82 8.15 2.93
CA TRP A 206 1.36 6.99 2.16
C TRP A 206 0.23 6.22 2.88
N SER A 207 0.22 6.24 4.22
CA SER A 207 -0.77 5.56 5.06
C SER A 207 -2.16 6.20 4.95
N LEU A 208 -2.25 7.54 4.87
CA LEU A 208 -3.52 8.25 4.65
C LEU A 208 -4.13 7.87 3.31
N GLY A 209 -3.30 7.88 2.26
CA GLY A 209 -3.69 7.46 0.91
C GLY A 209 -4.25 6.04 0.85
N ALA A 210 -3.55 5.10 1.48
CA ALA A 210 -4.01 3.72 1.61
C ALA A 210 -5.34 3.63 2.38
N GLY A 211 -5.48 4.40 3.46
CA GLY A 211 -6.68 4.41 4.30
C GLY A 211 -7.91 4.92 3.57
N MET A 212 -7.79 6.04 2.86
CA MET A 212 -8.85 6.57 2.00
C MET A 212 -9.33 5.51 1.01
N ALA A 213 -8.40 4.88 0.29
CA ALA A 213 -8.75 3.91 -0.72
C ALA A 213 -9.41 2.65 -0.14
N ALA A 214 -8.90 2.13 0.97
CA ALA A 214 -9.46 0.96 1.65
C ALA A 214 -10.91 1.20 2.11
N LEU A 215 -11.17 2.36 2.71
CA LEU A 215 -12.49 2.76 3.17
C LEU A 215 -13.47 2.98 2.00
N VAL A 216 -13.03 3.59 0.89
CA VAL A 216 -13.87 3.68 -0.33
C VAL A 216 -14.15 2.30 -0.91
N MET A 217 -13.18 1.39 -0.96
CA MET A 217 -13.39 0.02 -1.44
C MET A 217 -14.43 -0.72 -0.58
N LEU A 218 -14.42 -0.53 0.76
CA LEU A 218 -15.46 -1.05 1.64
C LEU A 218 -16.83 -0.45 1.35
N HIS A 219 -16.92 0.87 1.17
CA HIS A 219 -18.16 1.54 0.79
C HIS A 219 -18.73 0.93 -0.48
N LEU A 220 -17.93 0.84 -1.55
CA LEU A 220 -18.38 0.29 -2.83
C LEU A 220 -18.79 -1.18 -2.75
N ALA A 221 -18.13 -1.97 -1.90
CA ALA A 221 -18.42 -3.40 -1.75
C ALA A 221 -19.63 -3.70 -0.84
N THR A 222 -19.92 -2.83 0.13
CA THR A 222 -20.96 -3.06 1.15
C THR A 222 -22.20 -2.19 0.97
N GLY A 223 -22.08 -1.05 0.27
CA GLY A 223 -23.10 -0.01 0.19
C GLY A 223 -23.27 0.81 1.47
N ASP A 224 -22.39 0.64 2.46
CA ASP A 224 -22.49 1.33 3.75
C ASP A 224 -21.76 2.68 3.71
N GLU A 225 -22.51 3.74 4.01
CA GLU A 225 -22.08 5.13 3.90
C GLU A 225 -21.07 5.54 4.98
N GLN A 226 -20.99 4.79 6.09
CA GLN A 226 -20.04 5.09 7.16
C GLN A 226 -18.59 5.03 6.67
N TRP A 227 -18.29 4.14 5.71
CA TRP A 227 -16.95 3.98 5.17
C TRP A 227 -16.57 5.15 4.27
N LEU A 228 -17.49 5.64 3.44
CA LEU A 228 -17.25 6.82 2.62
C LEU A 228 -17.08 8.07 3.49
N THR A 229 -17.90 8.19 4.54
CA THR A 229 -17.77 9.27 5.53
C THR A 229 -16.40 9.24 6.20
N ALA A 230 -15.91 8.06 6.62
CA ALA A 230 -14.58 7.92 7.20
C ALA A 230 -13.47 8.24 6.17
N ALA A 231 -13.60 7.82 4.92
CA ALA A 231 -12.63 8.13 3.87
C ALA A 231 -12.50 9.64 3.64
N ARG A 232 -13.61 10.38 3.68
CA ARG A 232 -13.61 11.86 3.58
C ARG A 232 -12.89 12.51 4.75
N LYS A 233 -13.12 12.04 5.98
CA LYS A 233 -12.36 12.52 7.15
C LYS A 233 -10.84 12.32 6.95
N VAL A 234 -10.42 11.19 6.39
CA VAL A 234 -8.99 10.92 6.12
C VAL A 234 -8.45 11.85 5.03
N PHE A 235 -9.25 12.15 3.99
CA PHE A 235 -8.87 13.17 3.02
C PHE A 235 -8.72 14.54 3.67
N ASP A 236 -9.64 14.93 4.53
CA ASP A 236 -9.56 16.20 5.25
C ASP A 236 -8.26 16.25 6.07
N LEU A 237 -7.90 15.18 6.80
CA LEU A 237 -6.61 15.11 7.51
C LEU A 237 -5.41 15.31 6.57
N ALA A 238 -5.43 14.70 5.38
CA ALA A 238 -4.36 14.89 4.38
C ALA A 238 -4.33 16.33 3.84
N ALA A 239 -5.48 16.96 3.62
CA ALA A 239 -5.60 18.33 3.15
C ALA A 239 -5.26 19.39 4.22
N HIS A 240 -5.42 19.06 5.51
CA HIS A 240 -5.01 19.88 6.66
C HIS A 240 -3.50 19.76 6.95
N GLY A 241 -2.83 18.73 6.41
CA GLY A 241 -1.38 18.70 6.35
C GLY A 241 -0.82 19.92 5.62
N ARG A 242 0.41 20.34 5.95
CA ARG A 242 1.10 21.48 5.31
C ARG A 242 0.93 21.47 3.78
N PRO A 243 1.10 22.62 3.08
CA PRO A 243 1.12 22.66 1.61
C PRO A 243 2.08 21.66 0.95
N ASP A 244 3.10 21.16 1.68
CA ASP A 244 4.05 20.15 1.23
C ASP A 244 3.54 18.69 1.33
N THR A 245 2.37 18.44 1.93
CA THR A 245 1.76 17.11 2.06
C THR A 245 1.56 16.45 0.69
N PHE A 246 1.35 17.25 -0.35
CA PHE A 246 1.19 16.80 -1.73
C PHE A 246 2.50 16.71 -2.52
N HIS A 247 3.62 17.22 -1.99
CA HIS A 247 4.92 17.24 -2.67
C HIS A 247 5.99 16.36 -2.01
N ALA A 248 5.65 15.69 -0.91
CA ALA A 248 6.53 14.72 -0.25
C ALA A 248 6.69 13.45 -1.10
N THR A 249 7.91 12.89 -1.12
CA THR A 249 8.21 11.63 -1.83
C THR A 249 7.39 10.44 -1.33
N SER A 250 6.79 10.54 -0.14
CA SER A 250 5.94 9.53 0.49
C SER A 250 4.46 9.62 0.09
N SER A 251 4.05 10.57 -0.74
CA SER A 251 2.64 10.82 -1.06
C SER A 251 2.01 10.08 -2.26
N PRO A 252 2.65 9.14 -2.99
CA PRO A 252 2.04 8.63 -4.22
C PRO A 252 0.78 7.79 -3.96
N LYS A 253 0.59 7.25 -2.74
CA LYS A 253 -0.67 6.57 -2.37
C LYS A 253 -1.82 7.53 -2.10
N ILE A 254 -1.56 8.83 -1.89
CA ILE A 254 -2.65 9.83 -1.84
C ILE A 254 -3.33 9.89 -3.21
N ILE A 255 -2.59 9.76 -4.33
CA ILE A 255 -3.18 9.62 -5.67
C ILE A 255 -4.19 8.48 -5.67
N TRP A 256 -3.85 7.32 -5.08
CA TRP A 256 -4.77 6.18 -5.00
C TRP A 256 -6.04 6.52 -4.22
N GLY A 257 -5.90 7.06 -2.99
CA GLY A 257 -7.03 7.44 -2.15
C GLY A 257 -7.96 8.45 -2.81
N CYS A 258 -7.39 9.54 -3.33
CA CYS A 258 -8.12 10.59 -4.04
C CYS A 258 -8.81 10.07 -5.31
N THR A 259 -8.13 9.22 -6.09
CA THR A 259 -8.73 8.60 -7.28
C THR A 259 -9.92 7.70 -6.93
N GLN A 260 -9.86 6.97 -5.82
CA GLN A 260 -10.99 6.15 -5.35
C GLN A 260 -12.14 7.04 -4.86
N LEU A 261 -11.85 8.08 -4.08
CA LEU A 261 -12.86 9.06 -3.65
C LEU A 261 -13.56 9.71 -4.84
N TYR A 262 -12.81 10.13 -5.86
CA TYR A 262 -13.39 10.66 -7.10
C TYR A 262 -14.25 9.60 -7.81
N ALA A 263 -13.80 8.36 -7.91
CA ALA A 263 -14.57 7.29 -8.53
C ALA A 263 -15.93 7.06 -7.86
N ALA A 264 -15.98 7.14 -6.53
CA ALA A 264 -17.19 6.93 -5.73
C ALA A 264 -18.12 8.16 -5.69
N THR A 265 -17.57 9.38 -5.70
CA THR A 265 -18.32 10.62 -5.42
C THR A 265 -18.53 11.52 -6.63
N ARG A 266 -17.61 11.47 -7.60
CA ARG A 266 -17.48 12.42 -8.72
C ARG A 266 -17.23 13.87 -8.30
N GLU A 267 -16.69 14.09 -7.10
CA GLU A 267 -16.31 15.43 -6.64
C GLU A 267 -14.90 15.81 -7.11
N ASP A 268 -14.81 16.89 -7.88
CA ASP A 268 -13.59 17.30 -8.59
C ASP A 268 -12.40 17.61 -7.67
N VAL A 269 -12.66 18.01 -6.41
CA VAL A 269 -11.60 18.28 -5.43
C VAL A 269 -10.64 17.09 -5.26
N TYR A 270 -11.18 15.86 -5.30
CA TYR A 270 -10.37 14.65 -5.18
C TYR A 270 -9.55 14.40 -6.45
N LEU A 271 -10.14 14.63 -7.63
CA LEU A 271 -9.42 14.45 -8.89
C LEU A 271 -8.29 15.48 -9.04
N GLN A 272 -8.56 16.74 -8.67
CA GLN A 272 -7.56 17.82 -8.70
C GLN A 272 -6.38 17.52 -7.78
N ALA A 273 -6.64 17.07 -6.54
CA ALA A 273 -5.59 16.66 -5.62
C ALA A 273 -4.77 15.47 -6.18
N ALA A 274 -5.40 14.50 -6.84
CA ALA A 274 -4.68 13.39 -7.46
C ALA A 274 -3.78 13.84 -8.62
N ILE A 275 -4.27 14.78 -9.46
CA ILE A 275 -3.52 15.37 -10.58
C ILE A 275 -2.31 16.15 -10.10
N GLU A 276 -2.47 17.02 -9.11
CA GLU A 276 -1.40 17.86 -8.57
C GLU A 276 -0.19 17.03 -8.11
N ILE A 277 -0.45 15.94 -7.38
CA ILE A 277 0.60 15.02 -6.92
C ILE A 277 1.18 14.24 -8.11
N ALA A 278 0.33 13.78 -9.03
CA ALA A 278 0.78 12.97 -10.15
C ALA A 278 1.67 13.76 -11.11
N ASP A 279 1.39 15.04 -11.34
CA ASP A 279 2.19 15.93 -12.17
C ASP A 279 3.62 16.05 -11.64
N ASP A 280 3.79 16.26 -10.33
CA ASP A 280 5.11 16.28 -9.67
C ASP A 280 5.88 14.96 -9.89
N PHE A 281 5.21 13.82 -9.79
CA PHE A 281 5.85 12.53 -10.05
C PHE A 281 6.20 12.31 -11.52
N VAL A 282 5.38 12.79 -12.46
CA VAL A 282 5.71 12.72 -13.89
C VAL A 282 6.93 13.57 -14.19
N GLU A 283 7.00 14.79 -13.64
CA GLU A 283 8.14 15.69 -13.83
C GLU A 283 9.45 15.13 -13.28
N ARG A 284 9.39 14.46 -12.12
CA ARG A 284 10.57 13.84 -11.47
C ARG A 284 10.95 12.47 -12.04
N GLN A 285 10.18 11.91 -12.97
CA GLN A 285 10.50 10.61 -13.58
C GLN A 285 11.70 10.75 -14.51
N THR A 286 12.66 9.83 -14.42
CA THR A 286 13.76 9.77 -15.38
C THR A 286 13.30 9.38 -16.78
N PRO A 287 14.09 9.68 -17.83
CA PRO A 287 13.84 9.18 -19.18
C PRO A 287 13.68 7.66 -19.25
N GLU A 288 14.42 6.92 -18.41
CA GLU A 288 14.36 5.47 -18.31
C GLU A 288 13.09 4.97 -17.61
N GLY A 289 12.35 5.84 -16.91
CA GLY A 289 11.10 5.48 -16.25
C GLY A 289 11.22 5.21 -14.75
N THR A 290 12.37 5.47 -14.14
CA THR A 290 12.61 5.31 -12.70
C THR A 290 12.42 6.60 -11.95
N TRP A 291 12.49 6.50 -10.62
CA TRP A 291 12.48 7.65 -9.74
C TRP A 291 13.45 7.50 -8.59
N LEU A 292 14.02 8.62 -8.17
CA LEU A 292 14.76 8.69 -6.92
C LEU A 292 13.79 8.56 -5.73
N GLY A 293 14.20 7.71 -4.79
CA GLY A 293 13.50 7.34 -3.59
C GLY A 293 14.10 7.95 -2.33
N GLY A 294 13.50 7.58 -1.20
CA GLY A 294 13.91 8.00 0.13
C GLY A 294 12.99 9.05 0.73
N ALA A 295 12.73 8.92 2.03
CA ALA A 295 12.26 10.03 2.84
C ALA A 295 13.44 11.00 2.98
N ALA A 296 13.25 12.27 2.59
CA ALA A 296 14.24 13.34 2.76
C ALA A 296 15.70 12.96 2.41
N GLY A 297 15.94 12.47 1.19
CA GLY A 297 17.32 12.31 0.69
C GLY A 297 18.07 11.07 1.20
N SER A 298 17.36 9.96 1.47
CA SER A 298 18.00 8.68 1.84
C SER A 298 19.01 8.15 0.82
N TYR A 299 18.92 8.62 -0.44
CA TYR A 299 19.89 8.33 -1.50
C TYR A 299 20.26 9.63 -2.20
N ALA A 300 21.56 9.87 -2.44
CA ALA A 300 22.00 11.11 -3.10
C ALA A 300 21.80 11.04 -4.63
N SER A 301 21.71 9.83 -5.20
CA SER A 301 21.51 9.59 -6.62
C SER A 301 20.87 8.23 -6.88
N LEU A 302 20.44 8.00 -8.13
CA LEU A 302 19.91 6.70 -8.57
C LEU A 302 20.98 5.61 -8.58
N ASP A 303 22.24 5.96 -8.79
CA ASP A 303 23.36 5.01 -8.78
C ASP A 303 23.61 4.45 -7.38
N GLU A 304 23.30 5.23 -6.34
CA GLU A 304 23.37 4.81 -4.94
C GLU A 304 22.11 4.06 -4.47
N GLN A 305 21.01 4.16 -5.23
CA GLN A 305 19.74 3.54 -4.87
C GLN A 305 19.74 2.04 -5.21
N PRO A 306 19.50 1.14 -4.24
CA PRO A 306 19.42 -0.29 -4.50
C PRO A 306 18.31 -0.64 -5.49
N VAL A 307 18.56 -1.62 -6.36
CA VAL A 307 17.58 -2.13 -7.33
C VAL A 307 16.22 -2.50 -6.68
N PRO A 308 16.17 -3.17 -5.51
CA PRO A 308 14.92 -3.39 -4.78
C PRO A 308 14.07 -2.13 -4.56
N MET A 309 14.70 -1.03 -4.15
CA MET A 309 14.01 0.25 -3.92
C MET A 309 13.50 0.83 -5.24
N SER A 310 14.33 0.83 -6.28
CA SER A 310 13.93 1.30 -7.62
C SER A 310 12.75 0.51 -8.17
N LEU A 311 12.71 -0.81 -7.96
CA LEU A 311 11.58 -1.68 -8.33
C LEU A 311 10.31 -1.38 -7.53
N ASP A 312 10.41 -1.25 -6.20
CA ASP A 312 9.26 -0.91 -5.37
C ASP A 312 8.62 0.41 -5.83
N LEU A 313 9.44 1.44 -6.08
CA LEU A 313 8.97 2.74 -6.56
C LEU A 313 8.40 2.67 -7.97
N ALA A 314 9.03 1.93 -8.88
CA ALA A 314 8.54 1.76 -10.24
C ALA A 314 7.15 1.12 -10.23
N PHE A 315 6.95 0.04 -9.46
CA PHE A 315 5.64 -0.61 -9.36
C PHE A 315 4.60 0.25 -8.62
N ASP A 316 4.98 0.89 -7.52
CA ASP A 316 4.08 1.74 -6.72
C ASP A 316 3.55 2.90 -7.55
N ARG A 317 4.45 3.73 -8.11
CA ARG A 317 4.08 4.95 -8.83
C ARG A 317 3.32 4.64 -10.12
N SER A 318 3.75 3.62 -10.86
CA SER A 318 3.06 3.19 -12.08
C SER A 318 1.63 2.74 -11.79
N GLN A 319 1.40 2.01 -10.69
CA GLN A 319 0.06 1.54 -10.34
C GLN A 319 -0.91 2.70 -10.09
N TRP A 320 -0.47 3.75 -9.42
CA TRP A 320 -1.34 4.89 -9.10
C TRP A 320 -1.59 5.78 -10.31
N MET A 321 -0.58 5.96 -11.17
CA MET A 321 -0.73 6.63 -12.46
C MET A 321 -1.71 5.89 -13.38
N LEU A 322 -1.66 4.55 -13.45
CA LEU A 322 -2.68 3.74 -14.15
C LEU A 322 -4.07 3.96 -13.56
N GLY A 323 -4.15 4.02 -12.22
CA GLY A 323 -5.39 4.27 -11.51
C GLY A 323 -6.03 5.61 -11.90
N LEU A 324 -5.23 6.68 -11.93
CA LEU A 324 -5.64 8.04 -12.29
C LEU A 324 -5.99 8.16 -13.78
N ALA A 325 -5.17 7.57 -14.66
CA ALA A 325 -5.32 7.66 -16.11
C ALA A 325 -6.73 7.28 -16.60
N ARG A 326 -7.41 6.36 -15.92
CA ARG A 326 -8.81 5.96 -16.22
C ARG A 326 -9.83 7.11 -16.25
N PHE A 327 -9.49 8.26 -15.66
CA PHE A 327 -10.37 9.43 -15.56
C PHE A 327 -9.91 10.62 -16.39
N VAL A 328 -8.68 10.61 -16.91
CA VAL A 328 -8.03 11.80 -17.48
C VAL A 328 -7.33 11.56 -18.82
N ASP A 329 -7.05 10.30 -19.18
CA ASP A 329 -6.48 9.88 -20.47
C ASP A 329 -7.51 9.03 -21.25
#